data_AF-A0A2V8STP6-F1
#
_entry.id   AF-A0A2V8STP6-F1
#
_cell.length_a   1.000
_cell.length_b   1.000
_cell.length_c   1.000
_cell.angle_alpha   90.00
_cell.angle_beta   90.00
_cell.angle_gamma   90.00
#
_symmetry.space_group_name_H-M   'P 1'
#
loop_
_entity.id
_entity.type
_entity.pdbx_description
1 polymer ?
#
loop_
_entity_poly.entity_id
_entity_poly.type
_entity_poly.pdbx_seq_one_letter_code
_entity_poly.pdbx_strand_id
1 'polypeptide(L)'
;MACATAVAQNSFDRGTPAESKPGAFAASTYTRDKLETVNLANGNLSMSIPLVTVGGRGSASYTIVLSYNSKVWSAEHELVPGDLDPFDSPMPDYHHYYAYYDNSSMERPNVMALGGGWAISEGPALRTQRVYIDPHKCTSTVVYDATCYDYVFTRMWLVLPDGSEVEMRDRWTDGAPFYSPGNSHTSRTPTTGRSRACSPAGSS
;
A
#
# COMPACT_ATOMS: atom_id res chain seq x y z
N MET A 1 -1.97 -15.20 -73.85
CA MET A 1 -1.36 -15.08 -72.52
C MET A 1 -1.87 -13.77 -71.92
N ALA A 2 -2.89 -13.83 -71.08
CA ALA A 2 -3.54 -12.65 -70.51
C ALA A 2 -3.06 -12.46 -69.06
N CYS A 3 -2.51 -11.28 -68.77
CA CYS A 3 -2.01 -10.91 -67.45
C CYS A 3 -3.17 -10.28 -66.67
N ALA A 4 -3.58 -10.87 -65.55
CA ALA A 4 -4.59 -10.31 -64.66
C ALA A 4 -3.91 -9.55 -63.52
N THR A 5 -4.23 -8.28 -63.36
CA THR A 5 -3.83 -7.44 -62.23
C THR A 5 -4.76 -7.68 -61.04
N ALA A 6 -4.21 -8.18 -59.94
CA ALA A 6 -4.91 -8.29 -58.67
C ALA A 6 -4.94 -6.92 -57.98
N VAL A 7 -6.14 -6.45 -57.63
CA VAL A 7 -6.32 -5.24 -56.80
C VAL A 7 -6.59 -5.71 -55.37
N ALA A 8 -5.77 -5.28 -54.42
CA ALA A 8 -5.99 -5.58 -53.00
C ALA A 8 -7.27 -4.88 -52.52
N GLN A 9 -8.25 -5.65 -52.02
CA GLN A 9 -9.45 -5.07 -51.43
C GLN A 9 -9.11 -4.52 -50.04
N ASN A 10 -9.31 -3.22 -49.87
CA ASN A 10 -9.14 -2.56 -48.58
C ASN A 10 -10.33 -2.92 -47.67
N SER A 11 -10.06 -3.53 -46.52
CA SER A 11 -11.07 -3.97 -45.55
C SER A 11 -11.87 -2.83 -44.91
N PHE A 12 -11.48 -1.57 -45.15
CA PHE A 12 -12.19 -0.39 -44.67
C PHE A 12 -13.27 0.14 -45.65
N ASP A 13 -13.41 -0.45 -46.84
CA ASP A 13 -14.28 0.08 -47.90
C ASP A 13 -15.72 -0.50 -47.89
N ARG A 14 -16.04 -1.40 -46.94
CA ARG A 14 -17.38 -2.01 -46.80
C ARG A 14 -17.85 -2.00 -45.34
N GLY A 15 -18.30 -0.84 -44.88
CA GLY A 15 -19.00 -0.68 -43.60
C GLY A 15 -18.08 -0.69 -42.38
N THR A 16 -18.63 -0.25 -41.26
CA THR A 16 -17.93 -0.13 -39.98
C THR A 16 -17.18 -1.45 -39.69
N PRO A 17 -15.86 -1.42 -39.40
CA PRO A 17 -15.08 -2.63 -39.14
C PRO A 17 -15.78 -3.50 -38.11
N ALA A 18 -15.69 -4.84 -38.21
CA ALA A 18 -16.35 -5.74 -37.25
C ALA A 18 -16.00 -5.42 -35.77
N GLU A 19 -14.87 -4.77 -35.54
CA GLU A 19 -14.38 -4.26 -34.24
C GLU A 19 -15.18 -3.07 -33.67
N SER A 20 -16.00 -2.41 -34.49
CA SER A 20 -16.80 -1.22 -34.13
C SER A 20 -18.28 -1.51 -33.97
N LYS A 21 -18.70 -2.79 -34.02
CA LYS A 21 -20.08 -3.19 -33.77
C LYS A 21 -20.32 -3.08 -32.25
N PRO A 22 -21.31 -2.29 -31.77
CA PRO A 22 -21.65 -2.26 -30.36
C PRO A 22 -21.98 -3.69 -29.88
N GLY A 23 -21.17 -4.22 -28.95
CA GLY A 23 -21.30 -5.58 -28.43
C GLY A 23 -20.40 -6.66 -29.08
N ALA A 24 -19.56 -6.31 -30.05
CA ALA A 24 -18.49 -7.20 -30.52
C ALA A 24 -17.21 -6.89 -29.74
N PHE A 25 -16.92 -7.70 -28.71
CA PHE A 25 -15.58 -7.75 -28.14
C PHE A 25 -14.64 -8.25 -29.24
N ALA A 26 -13.84 -7.36 -29.82
CA ALA A 26 -12.72 -7.78 -30.65
C ALA A 26 -11.91 -8.80 -29.85
N ALA A 27 -11.47 -9.87 -30.51
CA ALA A 27 -10.80 -11.00 -29.89
C ALA A 27 -9.58 -10.56 -29.07
N SER A 28 -9.82 -10.39 -27.76
CA SER A 28 -8.93 -10.57 -26.62
C SER A 28 -7.49 -10.09 -26.79
N THR A 29 -7.23 -8.80 -26.57
CA THR A 29 -5.90 -8.35 -26.10
C THR A 29 -5.65 -8.78 -24.65
N TYR A 30 -6.71 -9.14 -23.90
CA TYR A 30 -6.64 -9.75 -22.58
C TYR A 30 -7.74 -10.80 -22.45
N THR A 31 -7.39 -12.02 -22.01
CA THR A 31 -8.38 -13.06 -21.69
C THR A 31 -9.23 -12.56 -20.53
N ARG A 32 -10.57 -12.57 -20.68
CA ARG A 32 -11.53 -12.01 -19.71
C ARG A 32 -11.28 -12.50 -18.28
N ASP A 33 -10.88 -13.76 -18.16
CA ASP A 33 -10.57 -14.46 -16.90
C ASP A 33 -9.38 -13.87 -16.12
N LYS A 34 -8.58 -12.99 -16.76
CA LYS A 34 -7.40 -12.35 -16.15
C LYS A 34 -7.62 -10.88 -15.79
N LEU A 35 -8.75 -10.29 -16.17
CA LEU A 35 -9.05 -8.87 -15.94
C LEU A 35 -9.82 -8.63 -14.65
N GLU A 36 -10.78 -9.49 -14.33
CA GLU A 36 -11.70 -9.33 -13.21
C GLU A 36 -11.75 -10.58 -12.35
N THR A 37 -11.94 -10.41 -11.05
CA THR A 37 -12.16 -11.49 -10.10
C THR A 37 -13.19 -11.02 -9.09
N VAL A 38 -14.28 -11.78 -8.97
CA VAL A 38 -15.28 -11.60 -7.92
C VAL A 38 -15.04 -12.64 -6.86
N ASN A 39 -14.72 -12.21 -5.65
CA ASN A 39 -14.67 -13.09 -4.50
C ASN A 39 -16.08 -13.27 -3.94
N LEU A 40 -16.68 -14.43 -4.23
CA LEU A 40 -18.05 -14.76 -3.81
C LEU A 40 -18.20 -14.90 -2.29
N ALA A 41 -17.12 -15.14 -1.54
CA ALA A 41 -17.17 -15.30 -0.09
C ALA A 41 -17.36 -13.96 0.65
N ASN A 42 -16.91 -12.85 0.05
CA ASN A 42 -16.99 -11.52 0.67
C ASN A 42 -17.57 -10.43 -0.25
N GLY A 43 -18.06 -10.81 -1.45
CA GLY A 43 -18.65 -9.91 -2.43
C GLY A 43 -17.67 -8.92 -3.06
N ASN A 44 -16.36 -9.08 -2.87
CA ASN A 44 -15.38 -8.13 -3.39
C ASN A 44 -15.14 -8.33 -4.89
N LEU A 45 -15.38 -7.30 -5.69
CA LEU A 45 -14.96 -7.22 -7.08
C LEU A 45 -13.57 -6.56 -7.12
N SER A 46 -12.60 -7.31 -7.65
CA SER A 46 -11.26 -6.80 -7.96
C SER A 46 -11.03 -6.84 -9.47
N MET A 47 -10.47 -5.79 -10.04
CA MET A 47 -10.13 -5.70 -11.46
C MET A 47 -8.71 -5.17 -11.65
N SER A 48 -8.04 -5.63 -12.70
CA SER A 48 -6.65 -5.31 -13.02
C SER A 48 -6.49 -5.11 -14.52
N ILE A 49 -6.13 -3.89 -14.93
CA ILE A 49 -5.95 -3.50 -16.33
C ILE A 49 -4.47 -3.11 -16.52
N PRO A 50 -3.68 -3.95 -17.20
CA PRO A 50 -2.32 -3.59 -17.60
C PRO A 50 -2.32 -2.37 -18.52
N LEU A 51 -1.62 -1.31 -18.14
CA LEU A 51 -1.50 -0.09 -18.96
C LEU A 51 -0.24 -0.13 -19.83
N VAL A 52 0.91 -0.38 -19.20
CA VAL A 52 2.20 -0.38 -19.89
C VAL A 52 3.19 -1.29 -19.18
N THR A 53 3.99 -2.03 -19.94
CA THR A 53 5.13 -2.78 -19.41
C THR A 53 6.40 -1.94 -19.57
N VAL A 54 7.05 -1.62 -18.45
CA VAL A 54 8.33 -0.93 -18.41
C VAL A 54 9.43 -1.99 -18.36
N GLY A 55 10.22 -2.06 -19.43
CA GLY A 55 11.41 -2.91 -19.50
C GLY A 55 12.58 -2.30 -18.71
N GLY A 56 13.33 -3.15 -18.02
CA GLY A 56 14.57 -2.80 -17.32
C GLY A 56 15.79 -3.49 -17.96
N ARG A 57 16.88 -3.60 -17.19
CA ARG A 57 18.08 -4.33 -17.62
C ARG A 57 17.94 -5.83 -17.35
N GLY A 58 18.41 -6.65 -18.29
CA GLY A 58 18.32 -8.11 -18.17
C GLY A 58 16.87 -8.58 -18.21
N SER A 59 16.47 -9.42 -17.25
CA SER A 59 15.11 -9.93 -17.09
C SER A 59 14.22 -9.08 -16.18
N ALA A 60 14.69 -7.90 -15.74
CA ALA A 60 13.90 -7.01 -14.92
C ALA A 60 12.86 -6.27 -15.79
N SER A 61 11.58 -6.42 -15.48
CA SER A 61 10.50 -5.65 -16.08
C SER A 61 9.36 -5.55 -15.09
N TYR A 62 8.56 -4.49 -15.17
CA TYR A 62 7.32 -4.39 -14.41
C TYR A 62 6.19 -3.81 -15.25
N THR A 63 4.97 -4.05 -14.81
CA THR A 63 3.78 -3.56 -15.48
C THR A 63 3.11 -2.52 -14.62
N ILE A 64 2.89 -1.33 -15.16
CA ILE A 64 2.00 -0.34 -14.57
C ILE A 64 0.56 -0.84 -14.80
N VAL A 65 -0.17 -0.98 -13.70
CA VAL A 65 -1.50 -1.59 -13.68
C VAL A 65 -2.49 -0.58 -13.11
N LEU A 66 -3.61 -0.39 -13.79
CA LEU A 66 -4.79 0.24 -13.23
C LEU A 66 -5.62 -0.84 -12.51
N SER A 67 -5.70 -0.74 -11.20
CA SER A 67 -6.47 -1.67 -10.35
C SER A 67 -7.75 -1.02 -9.85
N TYR A 68 -8.78 -1.84 -9.66
CA TYR A 68 -10.02 -1.47 -9.00
C TYR A 68 -10.36 -2.46 -7.89
N ASN A 69 -10.84 -1.96 -6.75
CA ASN A 69 -11.35 -2.76 -5.64
C ASN A 69 -12.72 -2.17 -5.20
N SER A 70 -13.77 -2.98 -5.21
CA SER A 70 -15.10 -2.51 -4.82
C SER A 70 -15.29 -2.34 -3.32
N LYS A 71 -14.45 -2.99 -2.50
CA LYS A 71 -14.52 -2.94 -1.05
C LYS A 71 -13.61 -1.83 -0.51
N VAL A 72 -14.05 -0.59 -0.69
CA VAL A 72 -13.41 0.62 -0.13
C VAL A 72 -14.23 1.29 0.97
N TRP A 73 -15.41 0.75 1.27
CA TRP A 73 -16.25 1.22 2.36
C TRP A 73 -16.36 0.13 3.41
N SER A 74 -16.14 0.51 4.65
CA SER A 74 -16.35 -0.33 5.83
C SER A 74 -17.49 0.28 6.63
N ALA A 75 -18.46 -0.56 7.00
CA ALA A 75 -19.54 -0.16 7.88
C ALA A 75 -19.10 -0.37 9.32
N GLU A 76 -19.28 0.65 10.15
CA GLU A 76 -19.00 0.62 11.58
C GLU A 76 -20.27 0.87 12.37
N HIS A 77 -20.26 0.32 13.58
CA HIS A 77 -21.29 0.53 14.58
C HIS A 77 -20.62 0.94 15.88
N GLU A 78 -21.00 2.10 16.38
CA GLU A 78 -20.59 2.61 17.68
C GLU A 78 -21.81 2.70 18.61
N LEU A 79 -21.65 2.20 19.83
CA LEU A 79 -22.60 2.43 20.91
C LEU A 79 -22.09 3.63 21.71
N VAL A 80 -22.83 4.72 21.68
CA VAL A 80 -22.56 5.89 22.52
C VAL A 80 -23.39 5.74 23.79
N PRO A 81 -22.76 5.56 24.96
CA PRO A 81 -23.49 5.52 26.23
C PRO A 81 -24.27 6.80 26.41
N GLY A 82 -25.51 6.68 26.91
CA GLY A 82 -26.30 7.84 27.29
C GLY A 82 -25.61 8.61 28.42
N ASP A 83 -25.60 9.94 28.31
CA ASP A 83 -25.14 10.84 29.38
C ASP A 83 -26.36 11.47 30.08
N LEU A 84 -26.14 12.36 31.04
CA LEU A 84 -27.16 13.23 31.58
C LEU A 84 -27.42 14.41 30.64
N ASP A 85 -28.68 14.74 30.40
CA ASP A 85 -29.05 15.97 29.71
C ASP A 85 -28.74 17.22 30.58
N PRO A 86 -28.87 18.45 30.05
CA PRO A 86 -28.65 19.67 30.84
C PRO A 86 -29.54 19.85 32.08
N PHE A 87 -30.50 18.94 32.32
CA PHE A 87 -31.40 18.91 33.45
C PHE A 87 -31.21 17.64 34.33
N ASP A 88 -30.06 16.98 34.23
CA ASP A 88 -29.71 15.75 34.95
C ASP A 88 -30.64 14.55 34.66
N SER A 89 -31.36 14.56 33.55
CA SER A 89 -32.17 13.41 33.13
C SER A 89 -31.32 12.40 32.36
N PRO A 90 -31.39 11.10 32.68
CA PRO A 90 -30.62 10.08 31.96
C PRO A 90 -31.10 9.97 30.52
N MET A 91 -30.19 10.18 29.57
CA MET A 91 -30.41 9.89 28.17
C MET A 91 -30.22 8.38 27.90
N PRO A 92 -30.98 7.78 26.96
CA PRO A 92 -30.74 6.41 26.53
C PRO A 92 -29.44 6.29 25.72
N ASP A 93 -28.86 5.10 25.67
CA ASP A 93 -27.76 4.81 24.77
C ASP A 93 -28.18 4.99 23.30
N TYR A 94 -27.29 5.51 22.48
CA TYR A 94 -27.54 5.76 21.05
C TYR A 94 -26.64 4.86 20.19
N HIS A 95 -27.24 4.26 19.16
CA HIS A 95 -26.53 3.46 18.16
C HIS A 95 -26.18 4.33 16.95
N HIS A 96 -24.89 4.53 16.70
CA HIS A 96 -24.40 5.22 15.51
C HIS A 96 -23.92 4.20 14.48
N TYR A 97 -24.53 4.22 13.31
CA TYR A 97 -24.11 3.45 12.15
C TYR A 97 -23.54 4.41 11.11
N TYR A 98 -22.31 4.19 10.69
CA TYR A 98 -21.68 5.00 9.67
C TYR A 98 -20.83 4.14 8.75
N ALA A 99 -20.58 4.64 7.55
CA ALA A 99 -19.60 4.06 6.65
C ALA A 99 -18.38 4.99 6.59
N TYR A 100 -17.19 4.43 6.68
CA TYR A 100 -15.96 5.15 6.42
C TYR A 100 -15.26 4.58 5.20
N TYR A 101 -14.56 5.47 4.50
CA TYR A 101 -13.74 5.12 3.37
C TYR A 101 -12.42 4.56 3.88
N ASP A 102 -12.19 3.26 3.67
CA ASP A 102 -10.94 2.59 4.00
C ASP A 102 -10.02 2.62 2.79
N ASN A 103 -9.07 3.55 2.81
CA ASN A 103 -8.06 3.70 1.79
C ASN A 103 -6.74 3.00 2.13
N SER A 104 -6.66 2.22 3.21
CA SER A 104 -5.42 1.56 3.65
C SER A 104 -4.83 0.63 2.58
N SER A 105 -5.68 0.05 1.72
CA SER A 105 -5.26 -0.77 0.59
C SER A 105 -4.66 0.05 -0.56
N MET A 106 -5.00 1.33 -0.66
CA MET A 106 -4.58 2.26 -1.70
C MET A 106 -3.44 3.20 -1.25
N GLU A 107 -3.21 3.38 0.05
CA GLU A 107 -2.10 4.18 0.62
C GLU A 107 -0.80 3.38 0.76
N ARG A 108 -0.50 2.51 -0.21
CA ARG A 108 0.72 1.70 -0.18
C ARG A 108 1.83 2.35 -0.98
N PRO A 109 3.11 2.13 -0.62
CA PRO A 109 4.22 2.45 -1.51
C PRO A 109 3.97 1.81 -2.88
N ASN A 110 4.23 2.54 -3.95
CA ASN A 110 3.95 2.18 -5.36
C ASN A 110 2.50 2.25 -5.81
N VAL A 111 1.58 2.76 -5.00
CA VAL A 111 0.18 2.84 -5.39
C VAL A 111 -0.27 4.29 -5.34
N MET A 112 -0.65 4.83 -6.50
CA MET A 112 -1.35 6.11 -6.57
C MET A 112 -2.85 5.84 -6.48
N ALA A 113 -3.45 6.19 -5.35
CA ALA A 113 -4.90 6.18 -5.18
C ALA A 113 -5.55 7.24 -6.10
N LEU A 114 -6.48 6.80 -6.95
CA LEU A 114 -7.31 7.69 -7.77
C LEU A 114 -8.67 7.97 -7.13
N GLY A 115 -9.06 7.18 -6.13
CA GLY A 115 -10.33 7.30 -5.42
C GLY A 115 -11.39 6.32 -5.93
N GLY A 116 -12.43 6.10 -5.10
CA GLY A 116 -13.57 5.24 -5.47
C GLY A 116 -13.18 3.81 -5.82
N GLY A 117 -12.12 3.28 -5.22
CA GLY A 117 -11.60 1.94 -5.51
C GLY A 117 -10.54 1.87 -6.59
N TRP A 118 -10.30 2.94 -7.35
CA TRP A 118 -9.29 2.98 -8.40
C TRP A 118 -7.91 3.35 -7.87
N ALA A 119 -6.89 2.67 -8.37
CA ALA A 119 -5.50 2.99 -8.10
C ALA A 119 -4.56 2.56 -9.23
N ILE A 120 -3.43 3.25 -9.38
CA ILE A 120 -2.36 2.92 -10.33
C ILE A 120 -1.15 2.36 -9.59
N SER A 121 -0.63 1.21 -10.02
CA SER A 121 0.66 0.68 -9.56
C SER A 121 1.81 1.34 -10.34
N GLU A 122 2.68 2.08 -9.65
CA GLU A 122 3.69 2.97 -10.26
C GLU A 122 5.07 2.33 -10.47
N GLY A 123 5.35 1.18 -9.86
CA GLY A 123 6.63 0.47 -10.01
C GLY A 123 7.18 -0.09 -8.71
N PRO A 124 8.51 -0.22 -8.56
CA PRO A 124 9.16 -0.52 -7.28
C PRO A 124 9.36 0.74 -6.42
N ALA A 125 9.23 0.62 -5.10
CA ALA A 125 9.43 1.72 -4.15
C ALA A 125 10.16 1.25 -2.91
N LEU A 126 10.69 2.23 -2.20
CA LEU A 126 11.28 2.05 -0.89
C LEU A 126 10.25 2.39 0.19
N ARG A 127 9.93 1.40 1.02
CA ARG A 127 9.20 1.60 2.27
C ARG A 127 10.19 1.73 3.40
N THR A 128 9.95 2.66 4.32
CA THR A 128 10.77 2.82 5.53
C THR A 128 9.88 2.77 6.77
N GLN A 129 10.36 2.17 7.84
CA GLN A 129 9.68 2.14 9.13
C GLN A 129 10.70 2.43 10.22
N ARG A 130 10.38 3.41 11.07
CA ARG A 130 11.15 3.69 12.28
C ARG A 130 10.51 2.94 13.45
N VAL A 131 11.32 2.22 14.20
CA VAL A 131 10.95 1.56 15.45
C VAL A 131 11.70 2.27 16.56
N TYR A 132 10.94 2.81 17.50
CA TYR A 132 11.48 3.51 18.65
C TYR A 132 11.67 2.54 19.82
N ILE A 133 12.84 2.59 20.46
CA ILE A 133 13.26 1.63 21.49
C ILE A 133 13.68 2.40 22.75
N ASP A 134 13.38 1.81 23.90
CA ASP A 134 13.68 2.35 25.24
C ASP A 134 12.98 3.69 25.53
N PRO A 135 11.63 3.68 25.64
CA PRO A 135 10.86 4.88 25.93
C PRO A 135 11.17 5.43 27.33
N HIS A 136 11.41 6.73 27.44
CA HIS A 136 11.59 7.42 28.71
C HIS A 136 10.90 8.79 28.72
N LYS A 137 10.67 9.32 29.92
CA LYS A 137 10.08 10.66 30.11
C LYS A 137 11.14 11.72 29.82
N CYS A 138 10.78 12.68 28.98
CA CYS A 138 11.61 13.85 28.75
C CYS A 138 11.17 15.04 29.60
N THR A 139 12.15 15.77 30.10
CA THR A 139 11.94 17.07 30.75
C THR A 139 11.66 18.11 29.66
N SER A 140 10.44 18.12 29.15
CA SER A 140 9.94 19.22 28.32
C SER A 140 9.67 20.43 29.22
N THR A 141 10.10 21.63 28.81
CA THR A 141 9.77 22.89 29.50
C THR A 141 8.30 23.31 29.30
N VAL A 142 7.55 22.55 28.52
CA VAL A 142 6.12 22.77 28.22
C VAL A 142 5.31 21.60 28.75
N VAL A 143 4.14 21.90 29.33
CA VAL A 143 3.23 21.12 30.21
C VAL A 143 2.74 19.75 29.68
N TYR A 144 3.36 19.20 28.65
CA TYR A 144 3.01 17.90 28.07
C TYR A 144 4.06 16.84 28.37
N ASP A 145 3.59 15.69 28.85
CA ASP A 145 4.35 14.46 29.06
C ASP A 145 4.90 13.93 27.72
N ALA A 146 6.03 14.47 27.27
CA ALA A 146 6.70 13.98 26.08
C ALA A 146 7.42 12.65 26.37
N THR A 147 7.13 11.63 25.55
CA THR A 147 7.85 10.35 25.56
C THR A 147 8.97 10.40 24.52
N CYS A 148 10.19 10.09 24.95
CA CYS A 148 11.39 10.06 24.13
C CYS A 148 11.98 8.66 24.09
N TYR A 149 12.99 8.45 23.26
CA TYR A 149 13.54 7.14 22.98
C TYR A 149 15.06 7.24 22.84
N ASP A 150 15.80 6.35 23.51
CA ASP A 150 17.26 6.34 23.43
C ASP A 150 17.74 5.79 22.08
N TYR A 151 16.98 4.88 21.46
CA TYR A 151 17.37 4.24 20.21
C TYR A 151 16.26 4.28 19.16
N VAL A 152 16.67 4.41 17.90
CA VAL A 152 15.82 4.29 16.72
C VAL A 152 16.40 3.22 15.82
N PHE A 153 15.58 2.24 15.48
CA PHE A 153 15.88 1.25 14.47
C PHE A 153 15.10 1.57 13.19
N THR A 154 15.80 1.70 12.05
CA THR A 154 15.15 1.95 10.76
C THR A 154 15.16 0.68 9.93
N ARG A 155 13.98 0.19 9.59
CA ARG A 155 13.77 -0.91 8.65
C ARG A 155 13.46 -0.34 7.28
N MET A 156 14.02 -0.94 6.24
CA MET A 156 13.77 -0.56 4.87
C MET A 156 13.34 -1.79 4.08
N TRP A 157 12.35 -1.63 3.20
CA TRP A 157 11.92 -2.66 2.27
C TRP A 157 11.93 -2.12 0.86
N LEU A 158 12.39 -2.94 -0.07
CA LEU A 158 12.06 -2.78 -1.48
C LEU A 158 10.70 -3.44 -1.69
N VAL A 159 9.69 -2.63 -1.99
CA VAL A 159 8.36 -3.10 -2.36
C VAL A 159 8.33 -3.20 -3.87
N LEU A 160 8.12 -4.41 -4.37
CA LEU A 160 8.02 -4.70 -5.80
C LEU A 160 6.58 -4.46 -6.31
N PRO A 161 6.40 -4.29 -7.63
CA PRO A 161 5.09 -4.06 -8.26
C PRO A 161 4.05 -5.17 -8.02
N ASP A 162 4.50 -6.40 -7.73
CA ASP A 162 3.64 -7.54 -7.38
C ASP A 162 3.22 -7.54 -5.90
N GLY A 163 3.64 -6.52 -5.14
CA GLY A 163 3.39 -6.39 -3.70
C GLY A 163 4.35 -7.22 -2.83
N SER A 164 5.30 -7.96 -3.41
CA SER A 164 6.33 -8.63 -2.64
C SER A 164 7.28 -7.63 -2.01
N GLU A 165 7.76 -7.94 -0.81
CA GLU A 165 8.63 -7.07 -0.03
C GLU A 165 9.97 -7.77 0.22
N VAL A 166 11.07 -7.07 -0.09
CA VAL A 166 12.43 -7.51 0.24
C VAL A 166 12.97 -6.59 1.33
N GLU A 167 13.11 -7.10 2.54
CA GLU A 167 13.73 -6.37 3.64
C GLU A 167 15.22 -6.18 3.37
N MET A 168 15.68 -4.93 3.45
CA MET A 168 17.07 -4.57 3.31
C MET A 168 17.68 -4.41 4.69
N ARG A 169 18.83 -5.07 4.91
CA ARG A 169 19.59 -4.99 6.16
C ARG A 169 20.89 -4.26 5.90
N ASP A 170 21.20 -3.28 6.74
CA ASP A 170 22.49 -2.59 6.68
C ASP A 170 23.62 -3.57 7.00
N ARG A 171 24.62 -3.63 6.12
CA ARG A 171 25.80 -4.48 6.29
C ARG A 171 26.74 -3.96 7.38
N TRP A 172 26.82 -2.65 7.58
CA TRP A 172 27.81 -2.07 8.50
C TRP A 172 27.43 -2.29 9.96
N THR A 173 26.15 -2.11 10.27
CA THR A 173 25.61 -2.27 11.63
C THR A 173 24.92 -3.61 11.85
N ASP A 174 24.79 -4.43 10.81
CA ASP A 174 23.92 -5.62 10.81
C ASP A 174 22.48 -5.28 11.23
N GLY A 175 22.01 -4.07 10.88
CA GLY A 175 20.72 -3.55 11.34
C GLY A 175 20.65 -3.28 12.85
N ALA A 176 21.76 -2.97 13.52
CA ALA A 176 21.71 -2.55 14.91
C ALA A 176 20.99 -1.19 15.07
N PRO A 177 20.24 -0.97 16.16
CA PRO A 177 19.61 0.33 16.44
C PRO A 177 20.64 1.47 16.55
N PHE A 178 20.27 2.63 16.04
CA PHE A 178 21.08 3.85 16.15
C PHE A 178 20.65 4.67 17.36
N TYR A 179 21.59 5.28 18.06
CA TYR A 179 21.30 6.16 19.20
C TYR A 179 20.65 7.46 18.70
N SER A 180 19.45 7.78 19.18
CA SER A 180 18.74 8.99 18.77
C SER A 180 19.44 10.21 19.38
N PRO A 181 19.95 11.17 18.58
CA PRO A 181 20.55 12.40 19.12
C PRO A 181 19.51 13.35 19.76
N GLY A 182 18.24 12.94 19.82
CA GLY A 182 17.15 13.70 20.41
C GLY A 182 17.17 13.62 21.93
N ASN A 183 18.02 14.41 22.58
CA ASN A 183 17.63 15.43 23.57
C ASN A 183 18.84 15.82 24.42
N SER A 184 19.22 17.09 24.32
CA SER A 184 20.37 17.75 24.94
C SER A 184 20.37 17.81 26.47
N HIS A 185 19.58 16.98 27.18
CA HIS A 185 19.32 17.18 28.61
C HIS A 185 19.52 15.97 29.52
N THR A 186 19.85 14.78 29.00
CA THR A 186 20.25 13.66 29.86
C THR A 186 21.70 13.31 29.60
N SER A 187 22.54 13.51 30.60
CA SER A 187 23.94 13.09 30.69
C SER A 187 24.09 11.56 30.72
N ARG A 188 23.22 10.81 30.04
CA ARG A 188 23.41 9.39 29.78
C ARG A 188 24.39 9.27 28.62
N THR A 189 25.67 9.38 28.95
CA THR A 189 26.73 8.92 28.05
C THR A 189 26.41 7.47 27.70
N PRO A 190 26.33 7.08 26.41
CA PRO A 190 26.09 5.70 26.04
C PRO A 190 27.30 4.88 26.49
N THR A 191 27.23 4.31 27.69
CA THR A 191 28.22 3.35 28.18
C THR A 191 28.04 2.09 27.36
N THR A 192 28.75 2.04 26.23
CA THR A 192 28.94 0.89 25.34
C THR A 192 27.69 0.42 24.58
N GLY A 193 27.23 1.20 23.59
CA GLY A 193 26.18 0.77 22.63
C GLY A 193 26.54 -0.43 21.72
N ARG A 194 27.76 -0.98 21.82
CA ARG A 194 28.15 -2.23 21.14
C ARG A 194 27.92 -3.50 21.96
N SER A 195 27.74 -3.41 23.28
CA SER A 195 27.73 -4.61 24.15
C SER A 195 26.37 -5.31 24.25
N ARG A 196 25.27 -4.70 23.78
CA ARG A 196 23.95 -5.37 23.72
C ARG A 196 23.63 -6.03 22.38
N ALA A 197 24.43 -5.80 21.34
CA ALA A 197 24.17 -6.35 19.99
C ALA A 197 24.79 -7.73 19.75
N CYS A 198 25.64 -8.23 20.65
CA CYS A 198 26.30 -9.53 20.50
C CYS A 198 26.43 -10.25 21.85
N SER A 199 25.33 -10.80 22.38
CA SER A 199 25.47 -11.96 23.28
C SER A 199 25.40 -13.20 22.38
N PRO A 200 26.47 -14.00 22.25
CA PRO A 200 26.39 -15.27 21.55
C PRO A 200 25.42 -16.18 22.31
N ALA A 201 24.51 -16.81 21.58
CA ALA A 201 23.66 -17.86 22.11
C ALA A 201 24.56 -18.90 22.79
N GLY A 202 24.34 -19.11 24.08
CA GLY A 202 25.08 -20.09 24.87
C GLY A 202 24.90 -21.48 24.24
N SER A 203 26.02 -22.08 23.85
CA SER A 203 26.14 -23.51 23.64
C SER A 203 26.07 -24.19 25.01
N SER A 204 24.98 -24.90 25.27
CA SER A 204 24.91 -26.00 26.23
C SER A 204 24.87 -27.32 25.47
#